data_AF-A0A0M8TUI9-F1
#
_entry.id   AF-A0A0M8TUI9-F1
#
_cell.length_a   1.000
_cell.length_b   1.000
_cell.length_c   1.000
_cell.angle_alpha   90.00
_cell.angle_beta   90.00
_cell.angle_gamma   90.00
#
_symmetry.space_group_name_H-M   'P 1'
#
loop_
_entity.id
_entity.type
_entity.pdbx_description
1 polymer ?
#
loop_
_entity_poly.entity_id
_entity_poly.type
_entity_poly.pdbx_seq_one_letter_code
_entity_poly.pdbx_strand_id
1 'polypeptide(L)'
;APPDLREFDEKIAGVRRDKESAIDSQDFEKAASLRDKEKQLLAAKAKREKEWKAGDMDVVAEVDGDMIAEVLAASTGIPVFKLTEEESSRLLRMEDELHKRVIGQVDAVKALSKAIRRTRAGLKDP
;
A
#
# COMPACT_ATOMS: atom_id res chain seq x y z
N ALA A 1 10.01 11.06 -0.67
CA ALA A 1 10.70 11.10 -1.97
C ALA A 1 12.03 10.38 -1.83
N PRO A 2 12.45 9.58 -2.82
CA PRO A 2 13.75 8.92 -2.83
C PRO A 2 14.89 9.92 -2.56
N PRO A 3 15.92 9.57 -1.78
CA PRO A 3 17.05 10.46 -1.47
C PRO A 3 17.74 10.97 -2.74
N ASP A 4 17.79 10.15 -3.80
CA ASP A 4 18.40 10.46 -5.09
C ASP A 4 17.70 11.64 -5.82
N LEU A 5 16.36 11.70 -5.78
CA LEU A 5 15.59 12.79 -6.41
C LEU A 5 15.72 14.11 -5.64
N ARG A 6 15.90 14.05 -4.32
CA ARG A 6 16.13 15.22 -3.46
C ARG A 6 17.45 15.90 -3.80
N GLU A 7 18.50 15.13 -4.07
CA GLU A 7 19.79 15.71 -4.47
C GLU A 7 19.70 16.49 -5.78
N PHE A 8 18.93 16.00 -6.76
CA PHE A 8 18.71 16.73 -8.01
C PHE A 8 17.99 18.06 -7.76
N ASP A 9 16.99 18.07 -6.88
CA ASP A 9 16.28 19.30 -6.53
C ASP A 9 17.16 20.32 -5.82
N GLU A 10 18.02 19.88 -4.90
CA GLU A 10 18.98 20.75 -4.23
C GLU A 10 20.01 21.32 -5.22
N LYS A 11 20.54 20.50 -6.14
CA LYS A 11 21.48 20.93 -7.20
C LYS A 11 20.84 21.91 -8.17
N ILE A 12 19.59 21.68 -8.59
CA ILE A 12 18.85 22.59 -9.48
C ILE A 12 18.59 23.93 -8.78
N ALA A 13 18.19 23.90 -7.51
CA ALA A 13 17.97 25.12 -6.72
C ALA A 13 19.26 25.95 -6.59
N GLY A 14 20.41 25.29 -6.37
CA GLY A 14 21.72 25.96 -6.36
C GLY A 14 22.04 26.64 -7.69
N VAL A 15 21.97 25.90 -8.80
CA VAL A 15 22.27 26.43 -10.14
C VAL A 15 21.34 27.58 -10.53
N ARG A 16 20.07 27.55 -10.10
CA ARG A 16 19.13 28.66 -10.32
C ARG A 16 19.57 29.94 -9.61
N ARG A 17 19.98 29.85 -8.35
CA ARG A 17 20.49 31.02 -7.61
C ARG A 17 21.75 31.57 -8.25
N ASP A 18 22.67 30.70 -8.65
CA ASP A 18 23.91 31.11 -9.31
C ASP A 18 23.64 31.79 -10.65
N LYS A 19 22.64 31.30 -11.40
CA LYS A 19 22.23 31.87 -12.68
C LYS A 19 21.61 33.25 -12.49
N GLU A 20 20.76 33.43 -11.50
CA GLU A 20 20.14 34.71 -11.16
C GLU A 20 21.20 35.73 -10.74
N SER A 21 22.15 35.32 -9.88
CA SER A 21 23.30 36.15 -9.51
C SER A 21 24.19 36.53 -10.71
N ALA A 22 24.38 35.63 -11.68
CA ALA A 22 25.13 35.92 -12.90
C ALA A 22 24.38 36.91 -13.82
N ILE A 23 23.04 36.82 -13.90
CA ILE A 23 22.21 37.77 -14.65
C ILE A 23 22.28 39.16 -14.00
N ASP A 24 22.18 39.24 -12.68
CA ASP A 24 22.28 40.49 -11.92
C ASP A 24 23.66 41.14 -12.09
N SER A 25 24.70 40.32 -12.20
CA SER A 25 26.08 40.77 -12.46
C SER A 25 26.36 41.06 -13.93
N GLN A 26 25.35 40.94 -14.81
CA GLN A 26 25.46 41.08 -16.27
C GLN A 26 26.49 40.13 -16.93
N ASP A 27 26.84 39.02 -16.27
CA ASP A 27 27.70 37.97 -16.80
C ASP A 27 26.86 36.97 -17.61
N PHE A 28 26.54 37.38 -18.85
CA PHE A 28 25.66 36.61 -19.74
C PHE A 28 26.26 35.29 -20.21
N GLU A 29 27.60 35.20 -20.29
CA GLU A 29 28.29 33.97 -20.69
C GLU A 29 28.17 32.92 -19.58
N LYS A 30 28.41 33.32 -18.33
CA LYS A 30 28.20 32.45 -17.17
C LYS A 30 26.74 32.07 -17.01
N ALA A 31 25.81 33.03 -17.16
CA ALA A 31 24.37 32.75 -17.10
C ALA A 31 23.92 31.74 -18.18
N ALA A 32 24.46 31.83 -19.40
CA ALA A 32 24.19 30.86 -20.47
C ALA A 32 24.69 29.45 -20.09
N SER A 33 25.91 29.35 -19.56
CA SER A 33 26.47 28.06 -19.12
C SER A 33 25.65 27.43 -17.98
N LEU A 34 25.17 28.24 -17.03
CA LEU A 34 24.34 27.81 -15.90
C LEU A 34 22.94 27.41 -16.35
N ARG A 35 22.36 28.09 -17.35
CA ARG A 35 21.09 27.69 -17.98
C ARG A 35 21.20 26.32 -18.63
N ASP A 36 22.28 26.06 -19.36
CA ASP A 36 22.47 24.78 -20.04
C ASP A 36 22.71 23.65 -19.01
N LYS A 37 23.43 23.95 -17.91
CA LYS A 37 23.61 23.04 -16.77
C LYS A 37 22.28 22.74 -16.05
N GLU A 38 21.44 23.75 -15.84
CA GLU A 38 20.08 23.56 -15.28
C GLU A 38 19.25 22.62 -16.16
N LYS A 39 19.29 22.81 -17.49
CA LYS A 39 18.56 21.98 -18.44
C LYS A 39 19.05 20.53 -18.41
N GLN A 40 20.37 20.31 -18.30
CA GLN A 40 20.94 18.97 -18.14
C GLN A 40 20.49 18.29 -16.84
N LEU A 41 20.50 19.01 -15.71
CA LEU A 41 20.05 18.48 -14.42
C LEU A 41 18.56 18.14 -14.43
N LEU A 42 17.71 18.97 -15.05
CA LEU A 42 16.29 18.69 -15.23
C LEU A 42 16.05 17.44 -16.10
N ALA A 43 16.81 17.29 -17.20
CA ALA A 43 16.71 16.11 -18.04
C ALA A 43 17.18 14.84 -17.31
N ALA A 44 18.26 14.92 -16.53
CA ALA A 44 18.74 13.83 -15.71
C ALA A 44 17.72 13.42 -14.62
N LYS A 45 17.13 14.41 -13.93
CA LYS A 45 16.05 14.18 -12.96
C LYS A 45 14.85 13.49 -13.61
N ALA A 46 14.39 13.99 -14.76
CA ALA A 46 13.24 13.40 -15.47
C ALA A 46 13.52 11.96 -15.94
N LYS A 47 14.74 11.68 -16.42
CA LYS A 47 15.17 10.33 -16.77
C LYS A 47 15.16 9.40 -15.56
N ARG A 48 15.72 9.86 -14.44
CA ARG A 48 15.80 9.09 -13.20
C ARG A 48 14.42 8.86 -12.58
N GLU A 49 13.53 9.85 -12.64
CA GLU A 49 12.13 9.71 -12.22
C GLU A 49 11.38 8.71 -13.10
N LYS A 50 11.64 8.71 -14.42
CA LYS A 50 11.07 7.72 -15.34
C LYS A 50 11.61 6.32 -15.08
N GLU A 51 12.91 6.16 -14.84
CA GLU A 51 13.52 4.88 -14.46
C GLU A 51 12.99 4.39 -13.12
N TRP A 52 12.81 5.28 -12.14
CA TRP A 52 12.20 4.94 -10.86
C TRP A 52 10.75 4.51 -11.02
N LYS A 53 9.92 5.28 -11.73
CA LYS A 53 8.53 4.88 -12.03
C LYS A 53 8.47 3.58 -12.82
N ALA A 54 9.37 3.36 -13.78
CA ALA A 54 9.41 2.13 -14.56
C ALA A 54 9.85 0.92 -13.72
N GLY A 55 10.79 1.11 -12.79
CA GLY A 55 11.18 0.08 -11.81
C GLY A 55 10.08 -0.20 -10.77
N ASP A 56 9.30 0.83 -10.40
CA ASP A 56 8.09 0.68 -9.59
C ASP A 56 6.93 0.07 -10.40
N MET A 57 6.89 0.21 -11.73
CA MET A 57 5.85 -0.38 -12.57
C MET A 57 6.00 -1.90 -12.73
N ASP A 58 7.18 -2.47 -12.48
CA ASP A 58 7.36 -3.92 -12.32
C ASP A 58 6.81 -4.41 -10.97
N VAL A 59 6.57 -3.50 -10.04
CA VAL A 59 5.66 -3.72 -8.90
C VAL A 59 4.31 -3.18 -9.31
N VAL A 60 3.64 -3.90 -10.20
CA VAL A 60 2.17 -3.86 -10.19
C VAL A 60 1.82 -4.18 -8.74
N ALA A 61 1.43 -3.16 -7.98
CA ALA A 61 0.90 -3.34 -6.64
C ALA A 61 -0.43 -4.07 -6.84
N GLU A 62 -0.35 -5.39 -7.04
CA GLU A 62 -1.49 -6.27 -6.83
C GLU A 62 -1.90 -6.00 -5.39
N VAL A 63 -3.05 -5.35 -5.25
CA VAL A 63 -3.65 -5.11 -3.95
C VAL A 63 -4.17 -6.47 -3.49
N ASP A 64 -3.31 -7.23 -2.82
CA ASP A 64 -3.68 -8.50 -2.23
C ASP A 64 -4.64 -8.26 -1.05
N GLY A 65 -5.52 -9.23 -0.81
CA GLY A 65 -6.47 -9.19 0.30
C GLY A 65 -5.79 -8.95 1.65
N ASP A 66 -4.53 -9.36 1.79
CA ASP A 66 -3.69 -9.17 2.97
C ASP A 66 -3.37 -7.70 3.23
N MET A 67 -3.11 -6.92 2.17
CA MET A 67 -2.82 -5.48 2.29
C MET A 67 -4.08 -4.69 2.70
N ILE A 68 -5.26 -5.09 2.20
CA ILE A 68 -6.54 -4.51 2.63
C ILE A 68 -6.82 -4.86 4.10
N ALA A 69 -6.55 -6.10 4.49
CA ALA A 69 -6.73 -6.57 5.86
C ALA A 69 -5.81 -5.84 6.85
N GLU A 70 -4.57 -5.52 6.46
CA GLU A 70 -3.63 -4.76 7.27
C GLU A 70 -4.11 -3.32 7.49
N VAL A 71 -4.60 -2.64 6.45
CA VAL A 71 -5.18 -1.29 6.55
C VAL A 71 -6.43 -1.27 7.44
N LEU A 72 -7.31 -2.26 7.29
CA LEU A 72 -8.50 -2.39 8.14
C LEU A 72 -8.13 -2.72 9.59
N ALA A 73 -7.13 -3.58 9.81
CA ALA A 73 -6.63 -3.90 11.14
C ALA A 73 -5.97 -2.69 11.81
N ALA A 74 -5.23 -1.87 11.07
CA ALA A 74 -4.66 -0.61 11.58
C ALA A 74 -5.75 0.41 11.95
N SER A 75 -6.83 0.47 11.18
CA SER A 75 -7.94 1.40 11.40
C SER A 75 -8.87 0.97 12.56
N THR A 76 -9.05 -0.33 12.76
CA THR A 76 -9.98 -0.90 13.77
C THR A 76 -9.30 -1.52 14.98
N GLY A 77 -7.98 -1.73 14.93
CA GLY A 77 -7.18 -2.38 15.98
C GLY A 77 -7.34 -3.90 16.07
N ILE A 78 -8.15 -4.53 15.21
CA ILE A 78 -8.47 -5.96 15.28
C ILE A 78 -7.76 -6.69 14.12
N PRO A 79 -6.82 -7.62 14.40
CA PRO A 79 -6.12 -8.38 13.36
C PRO A 79 -7.08 -9.33 12.64
N VAL A 80 -7.46 -8.99 11.41
CA VAL A 80 -8.43 -9.77 10.60
C VAL A 80 -7.88 -11.18 10.31
N PHE A 81 -6.58 -11.33 10.09
CA PHE A 81 -5.94 -12.61 9.74
C PHE A 81 -5.92 -13.63 10.88
N LYS A 82 -5.79 -13.18 12.14
CA LYS A 82 -5.90 -14.08 13.31
C LYS A 82 -7.35 -14.48 13.57
N LEU A 83 -8.29 -13.59 13.27
CA LEU A 83 -9.71 -13.84 13.46
C LEU A 83 -10.21 -14.94 12.51
N THR A 84 -9.75 -14.98 11.25
CA THR A 84 -10.26 -15.94 10.26
C THR A 84 -9.90 -17.41 10.57
N GLU A 85 -8.68 -17.69 11.01
CA GLU A 85 -8.26 -19.05 11.39
C GLU A 85 -8.93 -19.51 12.69
N GLU A 86 -8.94 -18.66 13.72
CA GLU A 86 -9.63 -18.94 14.98
C GLU A 86 -11.15 -19.09 14.79
N GLU A 87 -11.79 -18.22 14.00
CA GLU A 87 -13.21 -18.33 13.65
C GLU A 87 -13.49 -19.63 12.89
N SER A 88 -12.63 -20.03 11.93
CA SER A 88 -12.79 -21.28 11.20
C SER A 88 -12.72 -22.50 12.12
N SER A 89 -11.77 -22.50 13.06
CA SER A 89 -11.65 -23.56 14.07
C SER A 89 -12.86 -23.61 15.02
N ARG A 90 -13.40 -22.45 15.41
CA ARG A 90 -14.62 -22.36 16.23
C ARG A 90 -15.85 -22.84 15.46
N LEU A 91 -15.98 -22.50 14.17
CA LEU A 91 -17.07 -22.96 13.32
C LEU A 91 -17.08 -24.48 13.13
N LEU A 92 -15.90 -25.09 13.04
CA LEU A 92 -15.76 -26.55 12.98
C LEU A 92 -16.22 -27.24 14.26
N ARG A 93 -15.87 -26.67 15.43
CA ARG A 93 -16.20 -27.23 16.76
C ARG A 93 -17.53 -26.72 17.35
N MET A 94 -18.26 -25.91 16.59
CA MET A 94 -19.49 -25.23 17.06
C MET A 94 -20.56 -26.21 17.54
N GLU A 95 -20.77 -27.32 16.82
CA GLU A 95 -21.76 -28.33 17.19
C GLU A 95 -21.43 -28.97 18.54
N ASP A 96 -20.17 -29.35 18.75
CA ASP A 96 -19.72 -29.99 20.00
C ASP A 96 -19.81 -29.03 21.19
N GLU A 97 -19.43 -27.77 21.01
CA GLU A 97 -19.54 -26.74 22.06
C GLU A 97 -20.99 -26.43 22.43
N LEU A 98 -21.91 -26.45 21.46
CA LEU A 98 -23.33 -26.24 21.74
C LEU A 98 -23.95 -27.43 22.48
N HIS A 99 -23.56 -28.67 22.17
CA HIS A 99 -24.04 -29.87 22.87
C HIS A 99 -23.56 -29.96 24.34
N LYS A 100 -22.46 -29.29 24.71
CA LYS A 100 -22.06 -29.16 26.12
C LYS A 100 -23.04 -28.34 26.96
N ARG A 101 -23.81 -27.45 26.31
CA ARG A 101 -24.74 -26.52 26.97
C ARG A 101 -26.21 -26.87 26.71
N VAL A 102 -26.52 -27.52 25.59
CA VAL A 102 -27.86 -27.90 25.18
C VAL A 102 -27.95 -29.43 25.21
N ILE A 103 -28.79 -29.95 26.10
CA ILE A 103 -29.03 -31.38 26.25
C ILE A 103 -30.24 -31.74 25.37
N GLY A 104 -30.04 -32.57 24.35
CA GLY A 104 -31.07 -32.96 23.38
C GLY A 104 -31.10 -32.07 22.13
N GLN A 105 -32.13 -32.23 21.28
CA GLN A 105 -32.34 -31.45 20.05
C GLN A 105 -31.16 -31.49 19.04
N VAL A 106 -30.57 -32.67 18.84
CA VAL A 106 -29.41 -32.88 17.96
C VAL A 106 -29.65 -32.33 16.54
N ASP A 107 -30.84 -32.57 15.97
CA ASP A 107 -31.17 -32.12 14.62
C ASP A 107 -31.25 -30.59 14.49
N ALA A 108 -31.70 -29.89 15.53
CA ALA A 108 -31.79 -28.44 15.54
C ALA A 108 -30.41 -27.78 15.63
N VAL A 109 -29.53 -28.30 16.51
CA VAL A 109 -28.15 -27.82 16.66
C VAL A 109 -27.35 -28.03 15.38
N LYS A 110 -27.53 -29.20 14.73
CA LYS A 110 -26.90 -29.52 13.45
C LYS A 110 -27.40 -28.62 12.31
N ALA A 111 -28.70 -28.37 12.23
CA ALA A 111 -29.28 -27.48 11.22
C ALA A 111 -28.78 -26.03 11.39
N LEU A 112 -28.73 -25.52 12.62
CA LEU A 112 -28.27 -24.16 12.91
C LEU A 112 -26.77 -24.00 12.63
N SER A 113 -25.95 -24.95 13.08
CA SER A 113 -24.50 -24.91 12.85
C SER A 113 -24.16 -25.00 11.36
N LYS A 114 -24.89 -25.82 10.60
CA LYS A 114 -24.79 -25.89 9.13
C LYS A 114 -25.17 -24.56 8.47
N ALA A 115 -26.26 -23.92 8.92
CA ALA A 115 -26.68 -22.63 8.39
C ALA A 115 -25.63 -21.53 8.66
N ILE A 116 -25.09 -21.46 9.88
CA ILE A 116 -24.08 -20.47 10.26
C ILE A 116 -22.77 -20.67 9.47
N ARG A 117 -22.29 -21.92 9.34
CA ARG A 117 -21.12 -22.22 8.49
C ARG A 117 -21.33 -21.82 7.05
N ARG A 118 -22.51 -22.07 6.50
CA ARG A 118 -22.87 -21.70 5.12
C ARG A 118 -22.84 -20.18 4.92
N THR A 119 -23.44 -19.42 5.85
CA THR A 119 -23.44 -17.94 5.79
C THR A 119 -22.03 -17.37 5.95
N ARG A 120 -21.19 -17.94 6.83
CA ARG A 120 -19.81 -17.47 7.04
C ARG A 120 -18.85 -17.85 5.92
N ALA A 121 -19.07 -18.97 5.23
CA ALA A 121 -18.32 -19.36 4.04
C ALA A 121 -18.71 -18.56 2.78
N GLY A 122 -19.59 -17.55 2.91
CA GLY A 122 -20.10 -16.78 1.76
C GLY A 122 -21.04 -17.58 0.84
N LEU A 123 -21.39 -18.82 1.20
CA LEU A 123 -22.30 -19.69 0.46
C LEU A 123 -23.77 -19.37 0.76
N LYS A 124 -24.09 -18.07 0.93
CA LYS A 124 -25.43 -17.59 1.23
C LYS A 124 -26.26 -17.56 -0.05
N ASP A 125 -26.77 -18.71 -0.45
CA ASP A 125 -28.14 -18.92 -0.97
C ASP A 125 -28.37 -20.42 -1.25
N PRO A 126 -29.61 -20.90 -1.45
CA PRO A 126 -29.84 -22.17 -2.15
C PRO A 126 -29.33 -22.10 -3.60
#